data_AF-A0A812S3M3-F1
#
_entry.id   AF-A0A812S3M3-F1
#
_cell.length_a   1.000
_cell.length_b   1.000
_cell.length_c   1.000
_cell.angle_alpha   90.00
_cell.angle_beta   90.00
_cell.angle_gamma   90.00
#
_symmetry.space_group_name_H-M   'P 1'
#
loop_
_entity.id
_entity.type
_entity.pdbx_description
1 polymer ?
#
loop_
_entity_poly.entity_id
_entity_poly.type
_entity_poly.pdbx_seq_one_letter_code
_entity_poly.pdbx_strand_id
1 'polypeptide(L)'
;MCEMQNLLDTTEHSISDGLWPIYDQCIMIALAQFACAPLIFVVSRRGNDHAAGVILVLMLVCSTGFQYWLAGKLVFWLKRQPRGKWQHSIDALSHLNGRCGMRCATSGGLACMLGTLEAVDPALDAWAAANAYSLYTGPVKEKFTAAWEDAPPAGWLVARLGLLGILFSILLGSMLCQLIALRWLVQRHAGRFDRFEEEDDEDAAFAMWYNWKHTTDIGGLLILHDVFDKLLHAELEHDVEEKLYPVVDRFHSFLPKVVAEALPSFWFQISIFALTYDSCPFNKYVVNIASITSSIACVSNLLRLQMTTLCQTWHYTSKRPSASAGGFLYWLNLPVALLALCCFIACLARFAGVWICPSHILVLSHGCF
;
A
#
# COMPACT_ATOMS: atom_id res chain seq x y z
N MET A 1 19.27 14.47 -13.86
CA MET A 1 19.91 13.15 -13.72
C MET A 1 21.44 13.24 -13.79
N CYS A 2 22.07 13.82 -14.83
CA CYS A 2 23.55 13.99 -14.85
C CYS A 2 24.12 14.82 -13.69
N GLU A 3 23.46 15.88 -13.24
CA GLU A 3 23.91 16.65 -12.07
C GLU A 3 23.73 15.91 -10.74
N MET A 4 22.71 15.04 -10.65
CA MET A 4 22.48 14.20 -9.48
C MET A 4 23.54 13.10 -9.37
N GLN A 5 24.06 12.64 -10.51
CA GLN A 5 25.15 11.68 -10.60
C GLN A 5 26.49 12.33 -10.21
N ASN A 6 26.76 13.56 -10.67
CA ASN A 6 27.92 14.33 -10.21
C ASN A 6 27.89 14.64 -8.70
N LEU A 7 26.72 14.90 -8.13
CA LEU A 7 26.56 15.09 -6.68
C LEU A 7 26.82 13.82 -5.88
N LEU A 8 26.43 12.66 -6.41
CA LEU A 8 26.67 11.34 -5.78
C LEU A 8 28.15 10.94 -5.84
N ASP A 9 28.84 11.25 -6.94
CA ASP A 9 30.27 10.96 -7.12
C ASP A 9 31.17 11.82 -6.22
N THR A 10 30.73 13.02 -5.82
CA THR A 10 31.50 13.90 -4.91
C THR A 10 31.39 13.55 -3.41
N THR A 11 30.46 12.66 -3.02
CA THR A 11 30.23 12.26 -1.62
C THR A 11 30.99 10.99 -1.20
N GLU A 12 32.24 10.83 -1.65
CA GLU A 12 33.11 9.68 -1.39
C GLU A 12 33.74 9.63 0.02
N HIS A 13 33.27 10.42 0.98
CA HIS A 13 33.86 10.45 2.33
C HIS A 13 32.92 9.86 3.39
N SER A 14 33.25 8.62 3.77
CA SER A 14 32.89 7.91 5.00
C SER A 14 31.41 7.92 5.42
N ILE A 15 30.52 7.53 4.51
CA ILE A 15 29.27 6.89 4.94
C ILE A 15 29.65 5.44 5.22
N SER A 16 29.33 4.88 6.38
CA SER A 16 29.49 3.44 6.63
C SER A 16 28.87 2.68 5.45
N ASP A 17 29.69 2.03 4.61
CA ASP A 17 29.32 1.41 3.32
C ASP A 17 28.40 0.17 3.47
N GLY A 18 27.66 0.06 4.56
CA GLY A 18 26.71 -1.02 4.81
C GLY A 18 25.38 -0.81 4.09
N LEU A 19 24.63 -1.89 3.93
CA LEU A 19 23.22 -1.89 3.46
C LEU A 19 22.26 -1.33 4.53
N TRP A 20 22.62 -1.43 5.82
CA TRP A 20 21.76 -1.05 6.94
C TRP A 20 21.26 0.40 6.90
N PRO A 21 22.11 1.42 6.62
CA PRO A 21 21.64 2.80 6.52
C PRO A 21 20.61 3.03 5.41
N ILE A 22 20.66 2.25 4.32
CA ILE A 22 19.65 2.33 3.24
C ILE A 22 18.31 1.79 3.76
N TYR A 23 18.35 0.66 4.47
CA TYR A 23 17.15 0.05 5.06
C TYR A 23 16.51 0.94 6.13
N ASP A 24 17.30 1.50 7.04
CA ASP A 24 16.83 2.45 8.05
C ASP A 24 16.16 3.68 7.40
N GLN A 25 16.73 4.17 6.30
CA GLN A 25 16.13 5.28 5.55
C GLN A 25 14.78 4.90 4.92
N CYS A 26 14.60 3.66 4.45
CA CYS A 26 13.28 3.16 4.02
C CYS A 26 12.28 3.23 5.19
N ILE A 27 12.64 2.70 6.36
CA ILE A 27 11.76 2.70 7.54
C ILE A 27 11.39 4.14 7.92
N MET A 28 12.35 5.05 7.94
CA MET A 28 12.12 6.45 8.30
C MET A 28 11.14 7.14 7.34
N ILE A 29 11.23 6.89 6.03
CA ILE A 29 10.29 7.44 5.04
C ILE A 29 8.90 6.86 5.25
N ALA A 30 8.78 5.55 5.49
CA ALA A 30 7.51 4.90 5.79
C ALA A 30 6.86 5.49 7.05
N LEU A 31 7.62 5.67 8.13
CA LEU A 31 7.15 6.30 9.37
C LEU A 31 6.71 7.75 9.14
N ALA A 32 7.43 8.50 8.31
CA ALA A 32 7.05 9.86 7.95
C ALA A 32 5.73 9.89 7.17
N GLN A 33 5.52 8.98 6.22
CA GLN A 33 4.26 8.85 5.48
C GLN A 33 3.09 8.52 6.43
N PHE A 34 3.29 7.60 7.38
CA PHE A 34 2.27 7.30 8.40
C PHE A 34 1.93 8.51 9.26
N ALA A 35 2.91 9.30 9.68
CA ALA A 35 2.67 10.52 10.46
C ALA A 35 1.92 11.60 9.68
N CYS A 36 2.05 11.64 8.34
CA CYS A 36 1.39 12.61 7.49
C CYS A 36 -0.14 12.42 7.40
N ALA A 37 -0.64 11.18 7.44
CA ALA A 37 -2.08 10.92 7.31
C ALA A 37 -2.92 11.59 8.44
N PRO A 38 -2.61 11.41 9.74
CA PRO A 38 -3.28 12.13 10.82
C PRO A 38 -3.14 13.66 10.72
N LEU A 39 -1.98 14.15 10.26
CA LEU A 39 -1.74 15.58 10.08
C LEU A 39 -2.68 16.16 9.01
N ILE A 40 -2.77 15.51 7.85
CA ILE A 40 -3.66 15.89 6.75
C ILE A 40 -5.12 15.87 7.20
N PHE A 41 -5.52 14.82 7.93
CA PHE A 41 -6.85 14.74 8.52
C PHE A 41 -7.16 15.94 9.42
N VAL A 42 -6.26 16.29 10.34
CA VAL A 42 -6.46 17.41 11.28
C VAL A 42 -6.50 18.76 10.55
N VAL A 43 -5.62 18.97 9.56
CA VAL A 43 -5.55 20.21 8.78
C VAL A 43 -6.82 20.40 7.95
N SER A 44 -7.24 19.38 7.20
CA SER A 44 -8.47 19.44 6.39
C SER A 44 -9.71 19.55 7.27
N ARG A 45 -9.78 18.84 8.41
CA ARG A 45 -10.90 18.94 9.36
C ARG A 45 -11.09 20.37 9.91
N ARG A 46 -10.03 21.17 9.99
CA ARG A 46 -10.10 22.58 10.40
C ARG A 46 -10.53 23.53 9.28
N GLY A 47 -10.87 23.02 8.10
CA GLY A 47 -11.29 23.79 6.93
C GLY A 47 -10.13 24.31 6.07
N ASN A 48 -8.91 23.84 6.30
CA ASN A 48 -7.72 24.29 5.56
C ASN A 48 -7.35 23.31 4.42
N ASP A 49 -8.29 23.01 3.53
CA ASP A 49 -8.11 21.99 2.48
C ASP A 49 -6.97 22.32 1.50
N HIS A 50 -6.71 23.60 1.25
CA HIS A 50 -5.55 24.03 0.46
C HIS A 50 -4.23 23.63 1.11
N ALA A 51 -4.10 23.80 2.43
CA ALA A 51 -2.89 23.41 3.15
C ALA A 51 -2.73 21.89 3.18
N ALA A 52 -3.82 21.15 3.37
CA ALA A 52 -3.82 19.68 3.28
C ALA A 52 -3.36 19.19 1.89
N GLY A 53 -3.88 19.80 0.82
CA GLY A 53 -3.45 19.50 -0.55
C GLY A 53 -1.97 19.81 -0.80
N VAL A 54 -1.46 20.93 -0.29
CA VAL A 54 -0.03 21.26 -0.38
C VAL A 54 0.83 20.24 0.36
N ILE A 55 0.44 19.84 1.58
CA ILE A 55 1.15 18.80 2.35
C ILE A 55 1.17 17.49 1.57
N LEU A 56 0.06 17.10 0.96
CA LEU A 56 -0.05 15.88 0.16
C LEU A 56 0.88 15.92 -1.06
N VAL A 57 0.89 17.02 -1.81
CA VAL A 57 1.78 17.19 -2.97
C VAL A 57 3.25 17.19 -2.56
N LEU A 58 3.60 17.87 -1.45
CA LEU A 58 4.96 17.86 -0.92
C LEU A 58 5.38 16.46 -0.47
N MET A 59 4.51 15.75 0.26
CA MET A 59 4.74 14.37 0.68
C MET A 59 4.99 13.49 -0.54
N LEU A 60 4.21 13.66 -1.60
CA LEU A 60 4.35 12.90 -2.82
C LEU A 60 5.72 13.14 -3.47
N VAL A 61 6.03 14.40 -3.77
CA VAL A 61 7.28 14.77 -4.46
C VAL A 61 8.51 14.36 -3.65
N CYS A 62 8.49 14.60 -2.33
CA CYS A 62 9.58 14.23 -1.44
C CYS A 62 9.72 12.71 -1.34
N SER A 63 8.64 11.96 -1.07
CA SER A 63 8.69 10.49 -0.95
C SER A 63 9.21 9.85 -2.24
N THR A 64 8.68 10.27 -3.40
CA THR A 64 9.15 9.80 -4.71
C THR A 64 10.63 10.14 -4.93
N GLY A 65 11.04 11.38 -4.67
CA GLY A 65 12.44 11.80 -4.80
C GLY A 65 13.40 11.00 -3.91
N PHE A 66 13.03 10.78 -2.65
CA PHE A 66 13.82 9.98 -1.72
C PHE A 66 13.89 8.51 -2.13
N GLN A 67 12.80 7.91 -2.61
CA GLN A 67 12.81 6.52 -3.09
C GLN A 67 13.74 6.34 -4.29
N TYR A 68 13.73 7.26 -5.27
CA TYR A 68 14.68 7.22 -6.39
C TYR A 68 16.13 7.39 -5.94
N TRP A 69 16.38 8.28 -4.99
CA TRP A 69 17.71 8.47 -4.43
C TRP A 69 18.21 7.22 -3.69
N LEU A 70 17.36 6.57 -2.90
CA LEU A 70 17.67 5.30 -2.24
C LEU A 70 17.92 4.16 -3.24
N ALA A 71 17.11 4.06 -4.29
CA ALA A 71 17.33 3.09 -5.36
C ALA A 71 18.69 3.33 -6.05
N GLY A 72 19.04 4.60 -6.31
CA GLY A 72 20.34 4.98 -6.86
C GLY A 72 21.50 4.59 -5.94
N LYS A 73 21.36 4.85 -4.63
CA LYS A 73 22.34 4.42 -3.62
C LYS A 73 22.50 2.91 -3.56
N LEU A 74 21.41 2.15 -3.64
CA LEU A 74 21.44 0.69 -3.66
C LEU A 74 22.17 0.15 -4.89
N VAL A 75 21.86 0.70 -6.08
CA VAL A 75 22.55 0.33 -7.33
C VAL A 75 24.04 0.65 -7.24
N PHE A 76 24.40 1.80 -6.68
CA PHE A 76 25.80 2.18 -6.48
C PHE A 76 26.51 1.25 -5.50
N TRP A 77 25.85 0.89 -4.39
CA TRP A 77 26.36 -0.09 -3.44
C TRP A 77 26.58 -1.45 -4.09
N LEU A 78 25.61 -1.97 -4.86
CA LEU A 78 25.72 -3.23 -5.59
C LEU A 78 26.92 -3.24 -6.54
N LYS A 79 27.16 -2.15 -7.27
CA LYS A 79 28.31 -2.01 -8.19
C LYS A 79 29.67 -1.98 -7.49
N ARG A 80 29.73 -1.59 -6.22
CA ARG A 80 30.96 -1.58 -5.42
C ARG A 80 31.31 -2.96 -4.84
N GLN A 81 30.36 -3.88 -4.80
CA GLN A 81 30.59 -5.24 -4.31
C GLN A 81 31.55 -6.02 -5.23
N PRO A 82 32.20 -7.10 -4.73
CA PRO A 82 33.12 -7.91 -5.52
C PRO A 82 32.55 -8.29 -6.88
N ARG A 83 33.32 -8.04 -7.95
CA ARG A 83 32.89 -8.25 -9.34
C ARG A 83 32.42 -9.70 -9.54
N GLY A 84 31.23 -9.85 -10.12
CA GLY A 84 30.63 -11.16 -10.44
C GLY A 84 29.54 -11.60 -9.47
N LYS A 85 29.67 -11.35 -8.15
CA LYS A 85 28.73 -11.86 -7.14
C LYS A 85 27.30 -11.33 -7.32
N TRP A 86 27.16 -10.07 -7.71
CA TRP A 86 25.86 -9.38 -7.84
C TRP A 86 25.54 -8.98 -9.27
N GLN A 87 26.21 -9.58 -10.25
CA GLN A 87 26.10 -9.13 -11.64
C GLN A 87 24.67 -9.31 -12.16
N HIS A 88 24.01 -10.41 -11.82
CA HIS A 88 22.60 -10.66 -12.14
C HIS A 88 21.68 -9.61 -11.52
N SER A 89 21.89 -9.26 -10.24
CA SER A 89 21.14 -8.24 -9.53
C SER A 89 21.35 -6.84 -10.14
N ILE A 90 22.59 -6.51 -10.54
CA ILE A 90 22.93 -5.27 -11.25
C ILE A 90 22.27 -5.23 -12.63
N ASP A 91 22.29 -6.34 -13.36
CA ASP A 91 21.71 -6.47 -14.70
C ASP A 91 20.18 -6.33 -14.65
N ALA A 92 19.53 -6.92 -13.65
CA ALA A 92 18.09 -6.78 -13.39
C ALA A 92 17.69 -5.31 -13.12
N LEU A 93 18.58 -4.54 -12.48
CA LEU A 93 18.38 -3.10 -12.22
C LEU A 93 18.92 -2.19 -13.33
N SER A 94 19.62 -2.71 -14.33
CA SER A 94 20.20 -1.91 -15.42
C SER A 94 19.15 -1.12 -16.21
N HIS A 95 17.93 -1.66 -16.30
CA HIS A 95 16.78 -1.01 -16.92
C HIS A 95 16.28 0.24 -16.17
N LEU A 96 16.56 0.39 -14.87
CA LEU A 96 16.25 1.62 -14.13
C LEU A 96 17.09 2.81 -14.61
N ASN A 97 18.27 2.54 -15.18
CA ASN A 97 19.14 3.55 -15.79
C ASN A 97 18.88 3.73 -17.31
N GLY A 98 17.99 2.92 -17.89
CA GLY A 98 17.81 2.79 -19.34
C GLY A 98 16.89 3.84 -19.95
N ARG A 99 17.45 4.63 -20.87
CA ARG A 99 16.78 5.58 -21.77
C ARG A 99 15.45 5.04 -22.31
N CYS A 100 14.33 5.45 -21.72
CA CYS A 100 13.00 5.12 -22.23
C CYS A 100 12.69 5.93 -23.50
N GLY A 101 12.47 5.24 -24.62
CA GLY A 101 11.81 5.84 -25.79
C GLY A 101 10.39 6.31 -25.43
N MET A 102 9.80 7.23 -26.21
CA MET A 102 8.49 7.87 -25.92
C MET A 102 7.35 6.91 -25.56
N ARG A 103 7.36 5.66 -26.05
CA ARG A 103 6.34 4.64 -25.70
C ARG A 103 6.52 4.01 -24.31
N CYS A 104 7.75 3.96 -23.80
CA CYS A 104 8.02 3.59 -22.40
C CYS A 104 7.86 4.80 -21.46
N ALA A 105 7.98 6.02 -21.98
CA ALA A 105 7.77 7.23 -21.18
C ALA A 105 6.29 7.41 -20.78
N THR A 106 5.34 7.04 -21.64
CA THR A 106 3.91 7.12 -21.32
C THR A 106 3.45 5.98 -20.40
N SER A 107 3.88 4.73 -20.66
CA SER A 107 3.56 3.61 -19.77
C SER A 107 4.30 3.71 -18.43
N GLY A 108 5.57 4.13 -18.44
CA GLY A 108 6.36 4.41 -17.25
C GLY A 108 5.86 5.64 -16.49
N GLY A 109 5.39 6.67 -17.21
CA GLY A 109 4.74 7.84 -16.61
C GLY A 109 3.43 7.47 -15.93
N LEU A 110 2.60 6.63 -16.56
CA LEU A 110 1.34 6.17 -15.98
C LEU A 110 1.55 5.19 -14.81
N ALA A 111 2.53 4.29 -14.90
CA ALA A 111 2.94 3.42 -13.80
C ALA A 111 3.52 4.23 -12.64
N CYS A 112 4.32 5.25 -12.94
CA CYS A 112 4.80 6.20 -11.94
C CYS A 112 3.63 6.96 -11.32
N MET A 113 2.66 7.45 -12.11
CA MET A 113 1.47 8.11 -11.58
C MET A 113 0.64 7.19 -10.68
N LEU A 114 0.38 5.95 -11.11
CA LEU A 114 -0.36 4.98 -10.30
C LEU A 114 0.40 4.61 -9.03
N GLY A 115 1.72 4.41 -9.11
CA GLY A 115 2.54 4.16 -7.93
C GLY A 115 2.62 5.37 -7.01
N THR A 116 2.66 6.59 -7.55
CA THR A 116 2.60 7.80 -6.75
C THR A 116 1.27 7.94 -6.03
N LEU A 117 0.15 7.57 -6.66
CA LEU A 117 -1.17 7.59 -6.04
C LEU A 117 -1.26 6.60 -4.88
N GLU A 118 -0.78 5.36 -5.06
CA GLU A 118 -0.80 4.36 -3.98
C GLU A 118 0.15 4.75 -2.82
N ALA A 119 1.29 5.43 -3.09
CA ALA A 119 2.19 5.94 -2.05
C ALA A 119 1.60 7.07 -1.20
N VAL A 120 0.52 7.72 -1.66
CA VAL A 120 -0.21 8.75 -0.92
C VAL A 120 -1.63 8.33 -0.57
N ASP A 121 -2.00 7.07 -0.80
CA ASP A 121 -3.36 6.56 -0.57
C ASP A 121 -3.83 6.79 0.88
N PRO A 122 -3.03 6.50 1.93
CA PRO A 122 -3.43 6.78 3.31
C PRO A 122 -3.69 8.27 3.58
N ALA A 123 -2.95 9.15 2.90
CA ALA A 123 -3.12 10.60 2.98
C ALA A 123 -4.36 11.07 2.20
N LEU A 124 -4.65 10.47 1.04
CA LEU A 124 -5.86 10.73 0.27
C LEU A 124 -7.11 10.26 1.03
N ASP A 125 -7.06 9.08 1.65
CA ASP A 125 -8.12 8.55 2.51
C ASP A 125 -8.34 9.44 3.73
N ALA A 126 -7.27 9.89 4.39
CA ALA A 126 -7.35 10.85 5.48
C ALA A 126 -7.99 12.18 5.04
N TRP A 127 -7.65 12.67 3.84
CA TRP A 127 -8.25 13.87 3.28
C TRP A 127 -9.72 13.67 2.90
N ALA A 128 -10.08 12.54 2.30
CA ALA A 128 -11.45 12.19 1.97
C ALA A 128 -12.32 12.08 3.24
N ALA A 129 -11.82 11.42 4.28
CA ALA A 129 -12.48 11.32 5.58
C ALA A 129 -12.67 12.70 6.24
N ALA A 130 -11.69 13.59 6.13
CA ALA A 130 -11.82 14.95 6.63
C ALA A 130 -12.79 15.79 5.79
N ASN A 131 -12.79 15.67 4.47
CA ASN A 131 -13.75 16.34 3.59
C ASN A 131 -15.19 15.87 3.88
N ALA A 132 -15.38 14.59 4.19
CA ALA A 132 -16.68 14.06 4.59
C ALA A 132 -17.25 14.74 5.83
N TYR A 133 -16.41 15.25 6.73
CA TYR A 133 -16.86 16.03 7.89
C TYR A 133 -17.70 17.24 7.49
N SER A 134 -17.22 17.98 6.47
CA SER A 134 -17.90 19.17 5.98
C SER A 134 -19.23 18.88 5.26
N LEU A 135 -19.50 17.60 4.96
CA LEU A 135 -20.75 17.11 4.37
C LEU A 135 -21.68 16.50 5.42
N TYR A 136 -21.19 16.23 6.62
CA TYR A 136 -21.91 15.51 7.67
C TYR A 136 -22.80 16.45 8.51
N THR A 137 -23.86 16.95 7.88
CA THR A 137 -24.87 17.81 8.54
C THR A 137 -25.75 17.01 9.52
N GLY A 138 -26.49 17.69 10.41
CA GLY A 138 -27.41 17.05 11.36
C GLY A 138 -28.37 16.02 10.72
N PRO A 139 -29.07 16.38 9.63
CA PRO A 139 -29.95 15.43 8.93
C PRO A 139 -29.21 14.23 8.32
N VAL A 140 -28.00 14.44 7.78
CA VAL A 140 -27.15 13.36 7.24
C VAL A 140 -26.69 12.42 8.36
N LYS A 141 -26.37 12.98 9.54
CA LYS A 141 -26.00 12.22 10.72
C LYS A 141 -27.14 11.32 11.19
N GLU A 142 -28.35 11.85 11.31
CA GLU A 142 -29.53 11.08 11.71
C GLU A 142 -29.81 9.94 10.74
N LYS A 143 -29.80 10.22 9.44
CA LYS A 143 -29.94 9.18 8.39
C LYS A 143 -28.85 8.12 8.48
N PHE A 144 -27.60 8.53 8.68
CA PHE A 144 -26.49 7.59 8.84
C PHE A 144 -26.69 6.72 10.08
N THR A 145 -27.02 7.28 11.24
CA THR A 145 -27.22 6.50 12.47
C THR A 145 -28.40 5.54 12.34
N ALA A 146 -29.52 5.99 11.76
CA ALA A 146 -30.71 5.16 11.53
C ALA A 146 -30.40 3.93 10.67
N ALA A 147 -29.50 4.07 9.69
CA ALA A 147 -29.13 2.97 8.80
C ALA A 147 -28.43 1.80 9.54
N TRP A 148 -27.97 1.98 10.77
CA TRP A 148 -27.30 0.94 11.58
C TRP A 148 -28.16 0.39 12.72
N GLU A 149 -29.44 0.76 12.81
CA GLU A 149 -30.34 0.32 13.89
C GLU A 149 -30.49 -1.21 13.95
N ASP A 150 -30.47 -1.88 12.78
CA ASP A 150 -30.59 -3.34 12.68
C ASP A 150 -29.32 -4.11 13.09
N ALA A 151 -28.22 -3.40 13.38
CA ALA A 151 -26.95 -4.01 13.77
C ALA A 151 -26.49 -3.47 15.15
N PRO A 152 -27.12 -3.87 16.28
CA PRO A 152 -27.00 -3.16 17.56
C PRO A 152 -25.57 -2.87 18.05
N PRO A 153 -24.59 -3.81 17.94
CA PRO A 153 -23.21 -3.51 18.35
C PRO A 153 -22.55 -2.45 17.46
N ALA A 154 -22.77 -2.53 16.16
CA ALA A 154 -22.23 -1.58 15.18
C ALA A 154 -22.97 -0.24 15.25
N GLY A 155 -24.29 -0.26 15.38
CA GLY A 155 -25.14 0.91 15.58
C GLY A 155 -24.79 1.70 16.83
N TRP A 156 -24.49 1.05 17.96
CA TRP A 156 -24.01 1.72 19.16
C TRP A 156 -22.69 2.48 18.91
N LEU A 157 -21.73 1.82 18.24
CA LEU A 157 -20.44 2.42 17.90
C LEU A 157 -20.63 3.62 16.95
N VAL A 158 -21.46 3.44 15.92
CA VAL A 158 -21.83 4.47 14.94
C VAL A 158 -22.50 5.66 15.60
N ALA A 159 -23.47 5.43 16.49
CA ALA A 159 -24.19 6.50 17.18
C ALA A 159 -23.24 7.34 18.06
N ARG A 160 -22.26 6.68 18.68
CA ARG A 160 -21.31 7.32 19.59
C ARG A 160 -20.19 8.07 18.88
N LEU A 161 -19.60 7.46 17.85
CA LEU A 161 -18.46 8.04 17.12
C LEU A 161 -18.89 8.93 15.95
N GLY A 162 -20.07 8.67 15.39
CA GLY A 162 -20.46 9.18 14.09
C GLY A 162 -19.59 8.61 12.96
N LEU A 163 -19.96 8.94 11.72
CA LEU A 163 -19.22 8.53 10.52
C LEU A 163 -17.75 8.96 10.56
N LEU A 164 -17.49 10.19 10.98
CA LEU A 164 -16.13 10.73 11.08
C LEU A 164 -15.29 9.93 12.08
N GLY A 165 -15.83 9.66 13.27
CA GLY A 165 -15.10 8.93 14.31
C GLY A 165 -14.84 7.49 13.90
N ILE A 166 -15.70 6.89 13.08
CA ILE A 166 -15.48 5.56 12.49
C ILE A 166 -14.36 5.60 11.46
N LEU A 167 -14.43 6.49 10.47
CA LEU A 167 -13.39 6.63 9.44
C LEU A 167 -12.03 6.93 10.05
N PHE A 168 -11.98 7.82 11.03
CA PHE A 168 -10.75 8.13 11.75
C PHE A 168 -10.25 6.93 12.57
N SER A 169 -11.15 6.18 13.22
CA SER A 169 -10.78 4.96 13.95
C SER A 169 -10.24 3.87 13.02
N ILE A 170 -10.82 3.73 11.82
CA ILE A 170 -10.35 2.80 10.79
C ILE A 170 -8.94 3.20 10.34
N LEU A 171 -8.75 4.47 9.97
CA LEU A 171 -7.45 5.01 9.54
C LEU A 171 -6.38 4.84 10.63
N LEU A 172 -6.69 5.17 11.89
CA LEU A 172 -5.75 4.98 13.00
C LEU A 172 -5.48 3.50 13.28
N GLY A 173 -6.53 2.66 13.21
CA GLY A 173 -6.43 1.23 13.42
C GLY A 173 -5.59 0.55 12.35
N SER A 174 -5.81 0.88 11.07
CA SER A 174 -5.01 0.38 9.95
C SER A 174 -3.57 0.82 10.06
N MET A 175 -3.32 2.11 10.32
CA MET A 175 -1.98 2.65 10.54
C MET A 175 -1.27 1.93 11.68
N LEU A 176 -1.95 1.70 12.82
CA LEU A 176 -1.37 0.96 13.94
C LEU A 176 -1.05 -0.49 13.56
N CYS A 177 -1.94 -1.17 12.84
CA CYS A 177 -1.71 -2.51 12.34
C CYS A 177 -0.50 -2.56 11.39
N GLN A 178 -0.36 -1.58 10.49
CA GLN A 178 0.78 -1.47 9.58
C GLN A 178 2.08 -1.18 10.34
N LEU A 179 2.06 -0.30 11.34
CA LEU A 179 3.21 -0.02 12.20
C LEU A 179 3.64 -1.24 13.03
N ILE A 180 2.69 -2.01 13.56
CA ILE A 180 2.98 -3.26 14.28
C ILE A 180 3.61 -4.28 13.33
N ALA A 181 3.05 -4.44 12.13
CA ALA A 181 3.58 -5.36 11.12
C ALA A 181 4.99 -4.93 10.67
N LEU A 182 5.20 -3.63 10.43
CA LEU A 182 6.51 -3.05 10.12
C LEU A 182 7.52 -3.32 11.24
N ARG A 183 7.16 -3.05 12.50
CA ARG A 183 8.01 -3.34 13.66
C ARG A 183 8.38 -4.82 13.74
N TRP A 184 7.41 -5.71 13.53
CA TRP A 184 7.64 -7.15 13.55
C TRP A 184 8.63 -7.59 12.46
N LEU A 185 8.51 -7.05 11.24
CA LEU A 185 9.48 -7.28 10.16
C LEU A 185 10.87 -6.77 10.55
N VAL A 186 11.00 -5.52 10.98
CA VAL A 186 12.28 -4.93 11.38
C VAL A 186 12.98 -5.75 12.47
N GLN A 187 12.24 -6.17 13.51
CA GLN A 187 12.78 -7.02 14.58
C GLN A 187 13.26 -8.39 14.07
N ARG A 188 12.55 -8.96 13.09
CA ARG A 188 12.95 -10.21 12.45
C ARG A 188 14.20 -10.05 11.56
N HIS A 189 14.48 -8.84 11.04
CA HIS A 189 15.62 -8.57 10.16
C HIS A 189 16.90 -8.26 10.89
N ALA A 190 16.84 -7.60 12.05
CA ALA A 190 18.04 -7.24 12.80
C ALA A 190 18.99 -8.44 12.99
N GLY A 191 18.48 -9.61 13.42
CA GLY A 191 19.33 -10.80 13.62
C GLY A 191 19.70 -11.58 12.34
N ARG A 192 19.17 -11.23 11.17
CA ARG A 192 19.51 -11.86 9.88
C ARG A 192 20.54 -11.05 9.09
N PHE A 193 20.57 -9.74 9.32
CA PHE A 193 21.49 -8.85 8.65
C PHE A 193 22.94 -9.11 9.09
N ASP A 194 23.17 -9.33 10.38
CA ASP A 194 24.49 -9.69 10.91
C ASP A 194 25.04 -10.96 10.23
N ARG A 195 24.18 -11.96 9.98
CA ARG A 195 24.58 -13.20 9.27
C ARG A 195 24.91 -12.97 7.81
N PHE A 196 24.21 -12.06 7.14
CA PHE A 196 24.45 -11.74 5.73
C PHE A 196 25.80 -11.05 5.52
N GLU A 197 26.27 -10.23 6.48
CA GLU A 197 27.60 -9.62 6.39
C GLU A 197 28.73 -10.63 6.70
N GLU A 198 28.45 -11.67 7.49
CA GLU A 198 29.44 -12.66 7.93
C GLU A 198 29.56 -13.88 7.00
N GLU A 199 28.47 -14.32 6.36
CA GLU A 199 28.42 -15.54 5.56
C GLU A 199 28.04 -15.25 4.09
N ASP A 200 28.79 -15.83 3.14
CA ASP A 200 28.50 -15.77 1.70
C ASP A 200 27.34 -16.72 1.35
N ASP A 201 26.17 -16.47 1.94
CA ASP A 201 24.98 -17.33 1.89
C ASP A 201 23.93 -16.75 0.93
N GLU A 202 23.68 -17.44 -0.18
CA GLU A 202 22.64 -17.10 -1.17
C GLU A 202 21.24 -17.09 -0.54
N ASP A 203 20.98 -17.96 0.43
CA ASP A 203 19.72 -17.99 1.17
C ASP A 203 19.53 -16.71 2.00
N ALA A 204 20.62 -16.12 2.50
CA ALA A 204 20.61 -14.87 3.24
C ALA A 204 20.30 -13.67 2.35
N ALA A 205 20.85 -13.62 1.13
CA ALA A 205 20.56 -12.59 0.13
C ALA A 205 19.08 -12.60 -0.27
N PHE A 206 18.56 -13.77 -0.66
CA PHE A 206 17.15 -13.96 -1.00
C PHE A 206 16.25 -13.54 0.17
N ALA A 207 16.55 -14.03 1.38
CA ALA A 207 15.79 -13.68 2.56
C ALA A 207 15.82 -12.18 2.84
N MET A 208 16.94 -11.50 2.64
CA MET A 208 17.06 -10.05 2.81
C MET A 208 16.16 -9.29 1.83
N TRP A 209 16.26 -9.55 0.52
CA TRP A 209 15.44 -8.86 -0.49
C TRP A 209 13.95 -9.12 -0.31
N TYR A 210 13.59 -10.37 -0.01
CA TYR A 210 12.21 -10.75 0.29
C TYR A 210 11.63 -9.89 1.42
N ASN A 211 12.39 -9.76 2.49
CA ASN A 211 12.01 -9.02 3.68
C ASN A 211 11.95 -7.50 3.46
N TRP A 212 12.90 -6.96 2.70
CA TRP A 212 12.94 -5.55 2.34
C TRP A 212 11.78 -5.18 1.42
N LYS A 213 11.47 -6.03 0.44
CA LYS A 213 10.26 -5.92 -0.40
C LYS A 213 9.01 -5.79 0.47
N HIS A 214 8.83 -6.68 1.45
CA HIS A 214 7.70 -6.62 2.40
C HIS A 214 7.68 -5.35 3.24
N THR A 215 8.83 -4.92 3.74
CA THR A 215 8.98 -3.67 4.50
C THR A 215 8.52 -2.48 3.65
N THR A 216 8.98 -2.43 2.39
CA THR A 216 8.61 -1.36 1.46
C THR A 216 7.17 -1.44 0.98
N ASP A 217 6.60 -2.64 0.85
CA ASP A 217 5.17 -2.79 0.57
C ASP A 217 4.38 -2.18 1.73
N ILE A 218 4.56 -2.65 2.96
CA ILE A 218 3.86 -2.13 4.15
C ILE A 218 4.05 -0.62 4.30
N GLY A 219 5.26 -0.11 4.07
CA GLY A 219 5.57 1.31 4.16
C GLY A 219 5.03 2.19 3.03
N GLY A 220 4.42 1.63 1.98
CA GLY A 220 3.96 2.42 0.83
C GLY A 220 5.10 2.97 -0.05
N LEU A 221 6.24 2.29 -0.07
CA LEU A 221 7.45 2.66 -0.80
C LEU A 221 7.54 1.91 -2.13
N LEU A 222 6.61 2.16 -3.04
CA LEU A 222 6.39 1.33 -4.22
C LEU A 222 7.56 1.27 -5.21
N ILE A 223 8.28 2.38 -5.40
CA ILE A 223 9.43 2.40 -6.30
C ILE A 223 10.51 1.46 -5.75
N LEU A 224 10.73 1.50 -4.44
CA LEU A 224 11.68 0.60 -3.79
C LEU A 224 11.15 -0.83 -3.72
N HIS A 225 9.84 -1.02 -3.51
CA HIS A 225 9.22 -2.35 -3.61
C HIS A 225 9.50 -2.99 -4.97
N ASP A 226 9.33 -2.27 -6.07
CA ASP A 226 9.60 -2.80 -7.42
C ASP A 226 11.09 -3.08 -7.63
N VAL A 227 11.99 -2.29 -7.03
CA VAL A 227 13.43 -2.56 -7.02
C VAL A 227 13.72 -3.87 -6.28
N PHE A 228 13.17 -4.05 -5.08
CA PHE A 228 13.39 -5.26 -4.28
C PHE A 228 12.71 -6.49 -4.87
N ASP A 229 11.58 -6.32 -5.56
CA ASP A 229 10.92 -7.39 -6.30
C ASP A 229 11.79 -7.89 -7.47
N LYS A 230 12.40 -6.97 -8.22
CA LYS A 230 13.36 -7.34 -9.28
C LYS A 230 14.61 -8.01 -8.73
N LEU A 231 15.15 -7.52 -7.63
CA LEU A 231 16.30 -8.15 -6.96
C LEU A 231 15.95 -9.56 -6.49
N LEU A 232 14.80 -9.73 -5.84
CA LEU A 232 14.28 -11.03 -5.42
C LEU A 232 14.13 -12.00 -6.60
N HIS A 233 13.57 -11.53 -7.72
CA HIS A 233 13.44 -12.33 -8.93
C HIS A 233 14.78 -12.70 -9.55
N ALA A 234 15.77 -11.80 -9.52
CA ALA A 234 17.12 -12.10 -9.98
C ALA A 234 17.75 -13.24 -9.16
N GLU A 235 17.58 -13.24 -7.83
CA GLU A 235 18.08 -14.35 -6.99
C GLU A 235 17.35 -15.68 -7.31
N LEU A 236 16.04 -15.63 -7.52
CA LEU A 236 15.25 -16.81 -7.90
C LEU A 236 15.65 -17.40 -9.26
N GLU A 237 15.98 -16.55 -10.24
CA GLU A 237 16.46 -16.99 -11.55
C GLU A 237 17.87 -17.57 -11.49
N HIS A 238 18.66 -17.16 -10.49
CA HIS A 238 20.02 -17.66 -10.29
C HIS A 238 20.07 -18.98 -9.50
N ASP A 239 19.03 -19.31 -8.74
CA ASP A 239 18.94 -20.55 -7.97
C ASP A 239 18.75 -21.79 -8.86
N VAL A 240 19.88 -22.34 -9.32
CA VAL A 240 19.94 -23.54 -10.16
C VAL A 240 19.39 -24.78 -9.45
N GLU A 241 19.43 -24.81 -8.12
CA GLU A 241 19.04 -25.97 -7.32
C GLU A 241 17.56 -25.96 -6.93
N GLU A 242 16.81 -24.91 -7.31
CA GLU A 242 15.39 -24.70 -6.97
C GLU A 242 15.12 -24.89 -5.46
N LYS A 243 16.09 -24.49 -4.63
CA LYS A 243 16.04 -24.53 -3.16
C LYS A 243 15.19 -23.38 -2.63
N LEU A 244 15.31 -22.21 -3.24
CA LEU A 244 14.57 -21.02 -2.93
C LEU A 244 13.11 -21.22 -3.35
N TYR A 245 12.24 -21.20 -2.35
CA TYR A 245 10.81 -21.18 -2.61
C TYR A 245 10.47 -19.83 -3.25
N PRO A 246 9.71 -19.76 -4.35
CA PRO A 246 9.12 -18.50 -4.79
C PRO A 246 8.11 -18.10 -3.72
N VAL A 247 8.56 -17.35 -2.71
CA VAL A 247 7.69 -16.90 -1.62
C VAL A 247 6.85 -15.77 -2.18
N VAL A 248 5.79 -16.17 -2.87
CA VAL A 248 4.70 -15.27 -3.19
C VAL A 248 3.81 -15.27 -1.96
N ASP A 249 4.19 -14.44 -1.00
CA ASP A 249 3.34 -14.09 0.12
C ASP A 249 3.12 -12.59 0.03
N ARG A 250 1.86 -12.18 0.14
CA ARG A 250 1.44 -10.79 0.30
C ARG A 250 0.55 -10.62 1.51
N PHE A 251 0.37 -11.67 2.32
CA PHE A 251 -0.57 -11.64 3.43
C PHE A 251 -0.27 -10.52 4.43
N HIS A 252 1.01 -10.30 4.71
CA HIS A 252 1.50 -9.27 5.63
C HIS A 252 1.10 -7.85 5.23
N SER A 253 0.97 -7.54 3.94
CA SER A 253 0.50 -6.25 3.45
C SER A 253 -1.00 -6.28 3.11
N PHE A 254 -1.50 -7.39 2.58
CA PHE A 254 -2.90 -7.55 2.16
C PHE A 254 -3.89 -7.37 3.30
N LEU A 255 -3.65 -8.00 4.45
CA LEU A 255 -4.57 -7.89 5.59
C LEU A 255 -4.68 -6.43 6.10
N PRO A 256 -3.58 -5.74 6.46
CA PRO A 256 -3.70 -4.40 6.99
C PRO A 256 -4.07 -3.34 5.94
N LYS A 257 -3.68 -3.49 4.66
CA LYS A 257 -4.00 -2.51 3.61
C LYS A 257 -5.35 -2.74 2.94
N VAL A 258 -5.73 -3.98 2.66
CA VAL A 258 -6.98 -4.26 1.93
C VAL A 258 -8.13 -4.44 2.90
N VAL A 259 -7.97 -5.36 3.86
CA VAL A 259 -9.07 -5.78 4.74
C VAL A 259 -9.32 -4.75 5.84
N ALA A 260 -8.26 -4.23 6.46
CA ALA A 260 -8.40 -3.30 7.57
C ALA A 260 -8.51 -1.82 7.16
N GLU A 261 -8.07 -1.45 5.95
CA GLU A 261 -8.04 -0.06 5.47
C GLU A 261 -8.91 0.16 4.24
N ALA A 262 -8.46 -0.28 3.07
CA ALA A 262 -9.04 0.13 1.80
C ALA A 262 -10.51 -0.31 1.63
N LEU A 263 -10.89 -1.52 2.04
CA LEU A 263 -12.27 -2.00 1.95
C LEU A 263 -13.22 -1.23 2.89
N PRO A 264 -12.91 -1.09 4.21
CA PRO A 264 -13.70 -0.24 5.09
C PRO A 264 -13.77 1.21 4.60
N SER A 265 -12.64 1.84 4.25
CA SER A 265 -12.60 3.20 3.69
C SER A 265 -13.52 3.32 2.49
N PHE A 266 -13.43 2.39 1.53
CA PHE A 266 -14.25 2.37 0.33
C PHE A 266 -15.75 2.26 0.65
N TRP A 267 -16.14 1.37 1.56
CA TRP A 267 -17.53 1.21 1.99
C TRP A 267 -18.10 2.50 2.59
N PHE A 268 -17.36 3.14 3.50
CA PHE A 268 -17.79 4.38 4.14
C PHE A 268 -17.80 5.55 3.16
N GLN A 269 -16.85 5.62 2.23
CA GLN A 269 -16.81 6.64 1.19
C GLN A 269 -18.03 6.56 0.26
N ILE A 270 -18.42 5.35 -0.17
CA ILE A 270 -19.67 5.14 -0.92
C ILE A 270 -20.88 5.57 -0.07
N SER A 271 -20.87 5.26 1.22
CA SER A 271 -21.98 5.62 2.12
C SER A 271 -22.12 7.14 2.28
N ILE A 272 -21.02 7.88 2.38
CA ILE A 272 -21.00 9.35 2.37
C ILE A 272 -21.56 9.87 1.07
N PHE A 273 -21.04 9.36 -0.04
CA PHE A 273 -21.46 9.77 -1.38
C PHE A 273 -22.96 9.58 -1.56
N ALA A 274 -23.47 8.40 -1.20
CA ALA A 274 -24.88 8.07 -1.25
C ALA A 274 -25.72 9.08 -0.43
N LEU A 275 -25.37 9.30 0.85
CA LEU A 275 -26.14 10.16 1.75
C LEU A 275 -26.13 11.64 1.35
N THR A 276 -25.12 12.05 0.59
CA THR A 276 -24.90 13.45 0.21
C THR A 276 -25.19 13.70 -1.27
N TYR A 277 -25.56 12.66 -2.03
CA TYR A 277 -25.71 12.70 -3.48
C TYR A 277 -26.56 13.89 -3.97
N ASP A 278 -27.73 14.11 -3.36
CA ASP A 278 -28.67 15.18 -3.76
C ASP A 278 -28.31 16.58 -3.25
N SER A 279 -27.37 16.69 -2.30
CA SER A 279 -27.10 17.95 -1.56
C SER A 279 -25.64 18.40 -1.61
N CYS A 280 -24.77 17.61 -2.23
CA CYS A 280 -23.34 17.87 -2.28
C CYS A 280 -22.99 18.91 -3.34
N PRO A 281 -22.19 19.95 -3.01
CA PRO A 281 -21.61 20.84 -4.02
C PRO A 281 -20.81 20.07 -5.07
N PHE A 282 -20.82 20.53 -6.33
CA PHE A 282 -20.22 19.84 -7.47
C PHE A 282 -18.72 19.50 -7.27
N ASN A 283 -17.95 20.39 -6.63
CA ASN A 283 -16.53 20.14 -6.35
C ASN A 283 -16.33 18.94 -5.40
N LYS A 284 -17.12 18.87 -4.32
CA LYS A 284 -17.07 17.75 -3.37
C LYS A 284 -17.58 16.46 -3.99
N TYR A 285 -18.56 16.56 -4.87
CA TYR A 285 -19.04 15.44 -5.68
C TYR A 285 -17.92 14.84 -6.54
N VAL A 286 -17.18 15.67 -7.29
CA VAL A 286 -16.05 15.21 -8.12
C VAL A 286 -14.95 14.56 -7.27
N VAL A 287 -14.63 15.13 -6.10
CA VAL A 287 -13.64 14.56 -5.17
C VAL A 287 -14.10 13.18 -4.66
N ASN A 288 -15.37 13.02 -4.29
CA ASN A 288 -15.89 11.73 -3.84
C ASN A 288 -15.84 10.67 -4.94
N ILE A 289 -16.22 11.01 -6.18
CA ILE A 289 -16.11 10.09 -7.31
C ILE A 289 -14.65 9.72 -7.60
N ALA A 290 -13.73 10.69 -7.56
CA ALA A 290 -12.31 10.43 -7.77
C ALA A 290 -11.74 9.50 -6.68
N SER A 291 -12.10 9.74 -5.41
CA SER A 291 -11.72 8.89 -4.27
C SER A 291 -12.27 7.47 -4.42
N ILE A 292 -13.57 7.31 -4.71
CA ILE A 292 -14.20 6.01 -4.99
C ILE A 292 -13.49 5.28 -6.14
N THR A 293 -13.23 5.99 -7.25
CA THR A 293 -12.54 5.40 -8.41
C THR A 293 -11.12 4.96 -8.06
N SER A 294 -10.40 5.75 -7.26
CA SER A 294 -9.07 5.40 -6.75
C SER A 294 -9.13 4.14 -5.89
N SER A 295 -10.08 4.06 -4.95
CA SER A 295 -10.28 2.86 -4.11
C SER A 295 -10.63 1.63 -4.94
N ILE A 296 -11.46 1.75 -5.98
CA ILE A 296 -11.75 0.65 -6.92
C ILE A 296 -10.47 0.17 -7.60
N ALA A 297 -9.66 1.08 -8.11
CA ALA A 297 -8.41 0.74 -8.79
C ALA A 297 -7.42 0.07 -7.82
N CYS A 298 -7.25 0.64 -6.63
CA CYS A 298 -6.39 0.13 -5.57
C CYS A 298 -6.80 -1.28 -5.13
N VAL A 299 -8.05 -1.46 -4.69
CA VAL A 299 -8.57 -2.76 -4.22
C VAL A 299 -8.56 -3.80 -5.35
N SER A 300 -8.90 -3.43 -6.58
CA SER A 300 -8.84 -4.35 -7.73
C SER A 300 -7.41 -4.81 -8.02
N ASN A 301 -6.44 -3.90 -7.99
CA ASN A 301 -5.03 -4.25 -8.21
C ASN A 301 -4.52 -5.17 -7.09
N LEU A 302 -4.80 -4.84 -5.84
CA LEU A 302 -4.37 -5.65 -4.69
C LEU A 302 -5.05 -7.02 -4.65
N LEU A 303 -6.35 -7.12 -4.97
CA LEU A 303 -7.05 -8.40 -5.12
C LEU A 303 -6.47 -9.22 -6.28
N ARG A 304 -6.20 -8.60 -7.44
CA ARG A 304 -5.57 -9.27 -8.57
C ARG A 304 -4.22 -9.86 -8.17
N LEU A 305 -3.37 -9.06 -7.52
CA LEU A 305 -2.05 -9.50 -7.04
C LEU A 305 -2.16 -10.63 -6.02
N GLN A 306 -3.10 -10.55 -5.07
CA GLN A 306 -3.35 -11.61 -4.09
C GLN A 306 -3.85 -12.90 -4.75
N MET A 307 -4.74 -12.81 -5.75
CA MET A 307 -5.23 -13.98 -6.47
C MET A 307 -4.14 -14.62 -7.34
N THR A 308 -3.31 -13.81 -8.03
CA THR A 308 -2.14 -14.32 -8.74
C THR A 308 -1.18 -15.05 -7.80
N THR A 309 -0.95 -14.46 -6.62
CA THR A 309 -0.15 -15.04 -5.55
C THR A 309 -0.70 -16.40 -5.11
N LEU A 310 -2.00 -16.49 -4.81
CA LEU A 310 -2.65 -17.74 -4.43
C LEU A 310 -2.56 -18.80 -5.54
N CYS A 311 -2.75 -18.43 -6.80
CA CYS A 311 -2.62 -19.34 -7.94
C CYS A 311 -1.19 -19.89 -8.08
N GLN A 312 -0.18 -19.04 -7.92
CA GLN A 312 1.22 -19.44 -7.96
C GLN A 312 1.56 -20.38 -6.80
N THR A 313 1.16 -20.03 -5.58
CA THR A 313 1.34 -20.86 -4.39
C THR A 313 0.67 -22.22 -4.55
N TRP A 314 -0.58 -22.26 -5.03
CA TRP A 314 -1.30 -23.50 -5.32
C TRP A 314 -0.59 -24.38 -6.35
N HIS A 315 -0.19 -23.78 -7.48
CA HIS A 315 0.54 -24.49 -8.53
C HIS A 315 1.85 -25.10 -8.02
N TYR A 316 2.56 -24.38 -7.16
CA TYR A 316 3.78 -24.88 -6.55
C TYR A 316 3.50 -25.99 -5.54
N THR A 317 2.57 -25.79 -4.61
CA THR A 317 2.26 -26.79 -3.56
C THR A 317 1.70 -28.08 -4.13
N SER A 318 0.95 -28.01 -5.24
CA SER A 318 0.45 -29.20 -5.94
C SER A 318 1.56 -30.03 -6.58
N LYS A 319 2.65 -29.40 -7.02
CA LYS A 319 3.83 -30.08 -7.58
C LYS A 319 4.79 -30.62 -6.50
N ARG A 320 4.84 -29.97 -5.33
CA ARG A 320 5.75 -30.31 -4.24
C ARG A 320 4.98 -30.43 -2.90
N PRO A 321 4.18 -31.50 -2.71
CA PRO A 321 3.32 -31.66 -1.52
C PRO A 321 4.08 -31.81 -0.19
N SER A 322 5.39 -32.11 -0.23
CA SER A 322 6.25 -32.16 0.96
C SER A 322 6.57 -30.77 1.56
N ALA A 323 6.31 -29.69 0.84
CA ALA A 323 6.50 -28.31 1.34
C ALA A 323 5.32 -27.88 2.23
N SER A 324 5.29 -28.40 3.47
CA SER A 324 4.22 -28.18 4.45
C SER A 324 3.92 -26.70 4.74
N ALA A 325 4.92 -25.82 4.69
CA ALA A 325 4.78 -24.40 4.95
C ALA A 325 3.95 -23.66 3.87
N GLY A 326 4.16 -23.97 2.58
CA GLY A 326 3.45 -23.33 1.48
C GLY A 326 1.96 -23.68 1.47
N GLY A 327 1.62 -24.94 1.78
CA GLY A 327 0.24 -25.38 1.92
C GLY A 327 -0.50 -24.66 3.05
N PHE A 328 0.15 -24.53 4.21
CA PHE A 328 -0.42 -23.80 5.36
C PHE A 328 -0.73 -22.34 5.02
N LEU A 329 0.23 -21.62 4.41
CA LEU A 329 0.04 -20.22 4.01
C LEU A 329 -1.09 -20.06 3.00
N TYR A 330 -1.19 -20.97 2.01
CA TYR A 330 -2.30 -20.97 1.06
C TYR A 330 -3.67 -21.07 1.75
N TRP A 331 -3.83 -22.03 2.66
CA TRP A 331 -5.09 -22.26 3.36
C TRP A 331 -5.46 -21.14 4.33
N LEU A 332 -4.47 -20.43 4.88
CA LEU A 332 -4.69 -19.23 5.68
C LEU A 332 -5.15 -18.04 4.81
N ASN A 333 -4.52 -17.86 3.64
CA ASN A 333 -4.70 -16.69 2.79
C ASN A 333 -5.97 -16.75 1.93
N LEU A 334 -6.37 -17.94 1.49
CA LEU A 334 -7.54 -18.16 0.65
C LEU A 334 -8.85 -17.59 1.25
N PRO A 335 -9.25 -17.93 2.49
CA PRO A 335 -10.50 -17.42 3.05
C PRO A 335 -10.48 -15.89 3.21
N VAL A 336 -9.33 -15.30 3.54
CA VAL A 336 -9.19 -13.84 3.68
C VAL A 336 -9.32 -13.15 2.32
N ALA A 337 -8.71 -13.70 1.27
CA ALA A 337 -8.84 -13.18 -0.09
C ALA A 337 -10.28 -13.30 -0.63
N LEU A 338 -10.96 -14.42 -0.35
CA LEU A 338 -12.36 -14.62 -0.73
C LEU A 338 -13.30 -13.67 0.02
N LEU A 339 -13.09 -13.48 1.33
CA LEU A 339 -13.84 -12.50 2.11
C LEU A 339 -13.65 -11.08 1.56
N ALA A 340 -12.41 -10.69 1.29
CA ALA A 340 -12.10 -9.39 0.69
C ALA A 340 -12.77 -9.21 -0.68
N LEU A 341 -12.77 -10.24 -1.52
CA LEU A 341 -13.47 -10.24 -2.81
C LEU A 341 -14.99 -10.06 -2.64
N CYS A 342 -15.61 -10.78 -1.71
CA CYS A 342 -17.04 -10.65 -1.42
C CYS A 342 -17.39 -9.23 -0.94
N CYS A 343 -16.60 -8.69 0.00
CA CYS A 343 -16.76 -7.31 0.47
C CYS A 343 -16.58 -6.29 -0.66
N PHE A 344 -15.61 -6.49 -1.55
CA PHE A 344 -15.38 -5.63 -2.70
C PHE A 344 -16.57 -5.64 -3.66
N ILE A 345 -17.09 -6.82 -4.01
CA ILE A 345 -18.29 -6.97 -4.84
C ILE A 345 -19.50 -6.27 -4.19
N ALA A 346 -19.68 -6.42 -2.87
CA ALA A 346 -20.73 -5.74 -2.13
C ALA A 346 -20.58 -4.21 -2.19
N CYS A 347 -19.36 -3.67 -2.09
CA CYS A 347 -19.09 -2.24 -2.26
C CYS A 347 -19.45 -1.77 -3.68
N LEU A 348 -19.07 -2.51 -4.71
CA LEU A 348 -19.40 -2.18 -6.11
C LEU A 348 -20.91 -2.20 -6.36
N ALA A 349 -21.60 -3.22 -5.86
CA ALA A 349 -23.06 -3.33 -5.94
C ALA A 349 -23.74 -2.14 -5.24
N ARG A 350 -23.25 -1.75 -4.06
CA ARG A 350 -23.72 -0.57 -3.33
C ARG A 350 -23.50 0.70 -4.14
N PHE A 351 -22.31 0.91 -4.70
CA PHE A 351 -21.99 2.08 -5.51
C PHE A 351 -22.87 2.17 -6.76
N ALA A 352 -23.08 1.06 -7.48
CA ALA A 352 -24.00 0.99 -8.60
C ALA A 352 -25.45 1.29 -8.15
N GLY A 353 -25.85 0.79 -6.98
CA GLY A 353 -27.17 1.00 -6.38
C GLY A 353 -27.53 2.46 -6.13
N VAL A 354 -26.54 3.32 -5.82
CA VAL A 354 -26.74 4.77 -5.63
C VAL A 354 -27.39 5.42 -6.85
N TRP A 355 -27.10 4.94 -8.06
CA TRP A 355 -27.63 5.49 -9.31
C TRP A 355 -28.99 4.92 -9.70
N ILE A 356 -29.33 3.73 -9.19
CA ILE A 356 -30.50 2.97 -9.62
C ILE A 356 -31.69 3.21 -8.68
N CYS A 357 -31.45 3.32 -7.37
CA CYS A 357 -32.50 3.32 -6.35
C CYS A 357 -32.16 4.29 -5.21
N PRO A 358 -32.89 5.41 -5.03
CA PRO A 358 -32.66 6.33 -3.91
C PRO A 358 -32.81 5.68 -2.53
N SER A 359 -33.56 4.58 -2.38
CA SER A 359 -33.65 3.83 -1.12
C SER A 359 -32.41 2.99 -0.81
N HIS A 360 -31.58 2.62 -1.82
CA HIS A 360 -30.28 1.96 -1.59
C HIS A 360 -29.29 2.85 -0.85
N ILE A 361 -29.53 4.16 -0.84
CA ILE A 361 -28.75 5.14 -0.09
C ILE A 361 -28.92 4.93 1.44
N LEU A 362 -30.07 4.40 1.87
CA LEU A 362 -30.52 4.47 3.27
C LEU A 362 -30.48 3.14 4.03
N VAL A 363 -30.62 1.99 3.36
CA VAL A 363 -30.73 0.70 4.05
C VAL A 363 -29.45 -0.13 3.86
N LEU A 364 -28.73 -0.36 4.96
CA LEU A 364 -27.47 -1.13 5.00
C LEU A 364 -27.69 -2.65 5.12
N SER A 365 -28.80 -3.07 5.74
CA SER A 365 -29.09 -4.43 6.21
C SER A 365 -29.96 -5.23 5.23
N HIS A 366 -30.88 -4.57 4.54
CA HIS A 366 -31.87 -5.15 3.65
C HIS A 366 -31.90 -4.26 2.40
N GLY A 367 -31.45 -4.72 1.23
CA GLY A 367 -31.41 -3.90 0.01
C GLY A 367 -32.78 -3.34 -0.40
N CYS A 368 -32.87 -2.59 -1.51
CA CYS A 368 -34.18 -2.19 -2.05
C CYS A 368 -35.04 -3.44 -2.27
N PHE A 369 -36.21 -3.50 -1.64
CA PHE A 369 -37.27 -4.44 -2.02
C PHE A 369 -37.97 -3.97 -3.30
#